data_AF-A0A956PFP2-F1
#
_entry.id   AF-A0A956PFP2-F1
#
_cell.length_a   1.000
_cell.length_b   1.000
_cell.length_c   1.000
_cell.angle_alpha   90.00
_cell.angle_beta   90.00
_cell.angle_gamma   90.00
#
_symmetry.space_group_name_H-M   'P 1'
#
loop_
_entity.id
_entity.type
_entity.pdbx_description
1 polymer ?
#
loop_
_entity_poly.entity_id
_entity_poly.type
_entity_poly.pdbx_seq_one_letter_code
_entity_poly.pdbx_strand_id
1 'polypeptide(L)'
;MKPRLGLSPEELIETFNQMYLQSWGEVSEKLQWDLANLSRKGAGEEVDLGPFLLELMEAVVNACRDSTVLTIYENNERLAQELEACGVTLPRD
;
A
#
# COMPACT_ATOMS: atom_id res chain seq x y z
N MET A 1 -3.18 2.68 28.67
CA MET A 1 -2.76 2.60 27.25
C MET A 1 -1.54 3.49 27.06
N LYS A 2 -0.60 3.11 26.17
CA LYS A 2 0.60 3.91 25.85
C LYS A 2 0.19 5.13 25.00
N PRO A 3 0.84 6.30 25.15
CA PRO A 3 0.56 7.45 24.30
C PRO A 3 0.80 7.11 22.83
N ARG A 4 -0.13 7.52 21.96
CA ARG A 4 -0.11 7.22 20.53
C ARG A 4 0.12 8.52 19.77
N LEU A 5 1.29 8.64 19.13
CA LEU A 5 1.56 9.74 18.22
C LEU A 5 1.23 9.30 16.80
N GLY A 6 0.39 10.04 16.07
CA GLY A 6 -0.02 9.67 14.71
C GLY A 6 -1.07 8.55 14.66
N LEU A 7 -1.31 8.03 13.45
CA LEU A 7 -2.36 7.06 13.15
C LEU A 7 -2.00 5.65 13.67
N SER A 8 -3.04 4.90 14.02
CA SER A 8 -2.99 3.46 14.27
C SER A 8 -2.62 2.67 13.01
N PRO A 9 -2.07 1.43 13.13
CA PRO A 9 -1.94 0.54 11.98
C PRO A 9 -3.25 0.35 11.23
N GLU A 10 -4.37 0.26 11.93
CA GLU A 10 -5.70 0.13 11.33
C GLU A 10 -6.08 1.36 10.48
N GLU A 11 -5.89 2.57 11.01
CA GLU A 11 -6.13 3.83 10.29
C GLU A 11 -5.15 4.05 9.14
N LEU A 12 -3.89 3.61 9.30
CA LEU A 12 -2.89 3.64 8.23
C LEU A 12 -3.27 2.69 7.09
N ILE A 13 -3.74 1.48 7.42
CA ILE A 13 -4.25 0.51 6.44
C ILE A 13 -5.48 1.07 5.74
N GLU A 14 -6.41 1.66 6.47
CA GLU A 14 -7.61 2.27 5.88
C GLU A 14 -7.26 3.40 4.91
N THR A 15 -6.36 4.30 5.32
CA THR A 15 -5.88 5.41 4.48
C THR A 15 -5.19 4.88 3.22
N PHE A 16 -4.31 3.88 3.38
CA PHE A 16 -3.66 3.24 2.25
C PHE A 16 -4.66 2.58 1.31
N ASN A 17 -5.64 1.85 1.83
CA ASN A 17 -6.65 1.17 1.03
C ASN A 17 -7.49 2.18 0.22
N GLN A 18 -7.80 3.35 0.77
CA GLN A 18 -8.48 4.40 0.00
C GLN A 18 -7.62 4.94 -1.15
N MET A 19 -6.33 5.22 -0.91
CA MET A 19 -5.40 5.60 -1.97
C MET A 19 -5.26 4.49 -3.03
N TYR A 20 -5.14 3.24 -2.58
CA TYR A 20 -5.04 2.08 -3.45
C TYR A 20 -6.26 1.95 -4.33
N LEU A 21 -7.47 2.03 -3.79
CA LEU A 21 -8.70 1.94 -4.60
C LEU A 21 -8.77 3.04 -5.66
N GLN A 22 -8.36 4.26 -5.34
CA GLN A 22 -8.30 5.35 -6.32
C GLN A 22 -7.28 5.09 -7.43
N SER A 23 -6.06 4.69 -7.08
CA SER A 23 -4.99 4.45 -8.07
C SER A 23 -5.14 3.13 -8.82
N TRP A 24 -5.71 2.09 -8.21
CA TRP A 24 -5.84 0.76 -8.80
C TRP A 24 -6.85 0.73 -9.93
N GLY A 25 -7.95 1.49 -9.83
CA GLY A 25 -8.90 1.63 -10.94
C GLY A 25 -8.21 2.13 -12.21
N GLU A 26 -7.45 3.22 -12.10
CA GLU A 26 -6.73 3.81 -13.24
C GLU A 26 -5.63 2.89 -13.79
N VAL A 27 -4.88 2.22 -12.91
CA VAL A 27 -3.78 1.33 -13.30
C VAL A 27 -4.31 0.05 -13.95
N SER A 28 -5.35 -0.56 -13.38
CA SER A 28 -5.92 -1.82 -13.88
C SER A 28 -6.57 -1.65 -15.25
N GLU A 29 -7.32 -0.56 -15.49
CA GLU A 29 -7.91 -0.25 -16.79
C GLU A 29 -6.82 -0.07 -17.86
N LYS A 30 -5.76 0.67 -17.53
CA LYS A 30 -4.62 0.87 -18.44
C LYS A 30 -3.91 -0.45 -18.73
N LEU A 31 -3.67 -1.28 -17.71
CA LEU A 31 -3.01 -2.58 -17.88
C LEU A 31 -3.81 -3.50 -18.79
N GLN A 32 -5.12 -3.58 -18.58
CA GLN A 32 -6.03 -4.37 -19.42
C GLN A 32 -6.00 -3.90 -20.87
N TRP A 33 -5.97 -2.57 -21.11
CA TRP A 33 -5.89 -2.01 -22.45
C TRP A 33 -4.55 -2.34 -23.14
N ASP A 34 -3.44 -2.22 -22.42
CA ASP A 34 -2.11 -2.55 -22.94
C ASP A 34 -1.96 -4.06 -23.24
N LEU A 35 -2.53 -4.92 -22.39
CA LEU A 35 -2.57 -6.38 -22.59
C LEU A 35 -3.42 -6.77 -23.81
N ALA A 36 -4.60 -6.16 -23.97
CA ALA A 36 -5.47 -6.38 -25.12
C ALA A 36 -4.82 -5.94 -26.46
N ASN A 37 -3.88 -5.00 -26.41
CA ASN A 37 -3.10 -4.57 -27.58
C ASN A 37 -1.91 -5.49 -27.88
N LEU A 38 -1.36 -6.15 -26.86
CA LEU A 38 -0.25 -7.10 -27.00
C LEU A 38 -0.73 -8.43 -27.59
N SER A 39 -1.89 -8.95 -27.15
CA SER A 39 -2.48 -10.17 -27.71
C SER A 39 -2.70 -10.05 -29.21
N ARG A 40 -3.38 -8.98 -29.67
CA ARG A 40 -3.64 -8.72 -31.11
C ARG A 40 -2.42 -8.67 -32.03
N LYS A 41 -1.20 -8.51 -31.52
CA LYS A 41 0.04 -8.46 -32.32
C LYS A 41 0.71 -9.82 -32.51
N GLY A 42 0.27 -10.87 -31.82
CA GLY A 42 0.88 -12.21 -31.86
C GLY A 42 0.11 -13.21 -32.72
N ALA A 43 0.56 -13.47 -33.95
CA ALA A 43 0.04 -14.56 -34.77
C ALA A 43 0.64 -15.92 -34.33
N GLY A 44 0.06 -16.58 -33.33
CA GLY A 44 0.44 -17.90 -32.80
C GLY A 44 -0.09 -18.10 -31.37
N GLU A 45 -0.29 -19.36 -30.93
CA GLU A 45 -0.93 -19.74 -29.64
C GLU A 45 -0.73 -18.70 -28.53
N GLU A 46 -1.75 -17.85 -28.35
CA GLU A 46 -1.71 -16.71 -27.44
C GLU A 46 -1.86 -17.22 -26.00
N VAL A 47 -0.78 -17.16 -25.22
CA VAL A 47 -0.87 -17.32 -23.77
C VAL A 47 -1.23 -15.96 -23.17
N ASP A 48 -2.46 -15.81 -22.68
CA ASP A 48 -2.90 -14.62 -21.97
C ASP A 48 -2.23 -14.53 -20.59
N LEU A 49 -1.19 -13.70 -20.49
CA LEU A 49 -0.45 -13.43 -19.25
C LEU A 49 -1.09 -12.32 -18.40
N GLY A 50 -2.18 -11.71 -18.87
CA GLY A 50 -2.81 -10.57 -18.21
C GLY A 50 -3.25 -10.83 -16.77
N PRO A 51 -4.00 -11.91 -16.50
CA PRO A 51 -4.41 -12.26 -15.14
C PRO A 51 -3.23 -12.47 -14.19
N PHE A 52 -2.17 -13.15 -14.66
CA PHE A 52 -0.97 -13.39 -13.86
C PHE A 52 -0.22 -12.09 -13.51
N LEU A 53 -0.11 -11.16 -14.47
CA LEU A 53 0.52 -9.86 -14.22
C LEU A 53 -0.29 -9.01 -13.23
N LEU A 54 -1.62 -9.06 -13.29
CA LEU A 54 -2.49 -8.38 -12.35
C LEU A 54 -2.32 -8.92 -10.92
N GLU A 55 -2.33 -10.24 -10.75
CA GLU A 55 -2.10 -10.89 -9.45
C GLU A 55 -0.70 -10.55 -8.88
N LEU A 56 0.34 -10.54 -9.73
CA LEU A 56 1.68 -10.16 -9.32
C LEU A 56 1.74 -8.70 -8.84
N MET A 57 1.09 -7.79 -9.57
CA MET A 57 1.04 -6.38 -9.18
C MET A 57 0.28 -6.19 -7.86
N GLU A 58 -0.85 -6.88 -7.68
CA GLU A 58 -1.60 -6.84 -6.43
C GLU A 58 -0.76 -7.34 -5.24
N ALA A 59 -0.02 -8.44 -5.41
CA ALA A 59 0.88 -8.97 -4.39
C ALA A 59 1.99 -7.97 -4.02
N VAL A 60 2.60 -7.31 -5.01
CA VAL A 60 3.64 -6.30 -4.78
C VAL A 60 3.07 -5.09 -4.03
N VAL A 61 1.88 -4.62 -4.41
CA VAL A 61 1.26 -3.46 -3.74
C VAL A 61 0.88 -3.78 -2.30
N ASN A 62 0.35 -4.97 -2.03
CA ASN A 62 0.06 -5.42 -0.67
C ASN A 62 1.34 -5.51 0.18
N ALA A 63 2.45 -6.03 -0.37
CA ALA A 63 3.73 -6.05 0.34
C ALA A 63 4.27 -4.64 0.65
N CYS A 64 4.14 -3.71 -0.30
CA CYS A 64 4.51 -2.30 -0.11
C CYS A 64 3.65 -1.62 0.96
N ARG A 65 2.34 -1.90 1.00
CA ARG A 65 1.44 -1.42 2.07
C ARG A 65 1.97 -1.84 3.42
N ASP A 66 2.14 -3.14 3.60
CA ASP A 66 2.45 -3.72 4.92
C ASP A 66 3.79 -3.19 5.43
N SER A 67 4.79 -3.10 4.54
CA SER A 67 6.09 -2.48 4.86
C SER A 67 5.98 -1.01 5.25
N THR A 68 5.15 -0.23 4.56
CA THR A 68 4.96 1.20 4.83
C THR A 68 4.26 1.42 6.17
N VAL A 69 3.19 0.64 6.43
CA VAL A 69 2.44 0.69 7.69
C VAL A 69 3.34 0.36 8.87
N LEU A 70 4.11 -0.74 8.79
CA LEU A 70 5.07 -1.12 9.83
C LEU A 70 6.10 0.00 10.08
N THR A 71 6.71 0.52 9.01
CA THR A 71 7.75 1.55 9.12
C THR A 71 7.22 2.85 9.75
N ILE A 72 6.03 3.30 9.36
CA ILE A 72 5.42 4.50 9.92
C ILE A 72 5.07 4.28 11.39
N TYR A 73 4.49 3.12 11.71
CA TYR A 73 4.12 2.77 13.08
C TYR A 73 5.34 2.74 14.02
N GLU A 74 6.41 2.05 13.62
CA GLU A 74 7.66 1.97 14.40
C GLU A 74 8.31 3.34 14.58
N ASN A 75 8.29 4.18 13.54
CA ASN A 75 8.80 5.55 13.64
C ASN A 75 7.97 6.41 14.59
N ASN A 76 6.65 6.27 14.57
CA ASN A 76 5.75 6.97 15.48
C ASN A 76 6.01 6.58 16.95
N GLU A 77 6.20 5.29 17.24
CA GLU A 77 6.55 4.83 18.58
C GLU A 77 7.90 5.38 19.04
N ARG A 78 8.91 5.36 18.16
CA ARG A 78 10.23 5.90 18.48
C ARG A 78 10.18 7.40 18.77
N LEU A 79 9.47 8.17 17.92
CA LEU A 79 9.31 9.61 18.11
C LEU A 79 8.58 9.93 19.41
N ALA A 80 7.55 9.15 19.75
CA ALA A 80 6.85 9.31 21.02
C ALA A 80 7.78 9.13 22.22
N GLN A 81 8.63 8.10 22.19
CA GLN A 81 9.63 7.83 23.24
C GLN A 81 10.67 8.96 23.36
N GLU A 82 11.15 9.48 22.23
CA GLU A 82 12.10 10.59 22.20
C GLU A 82 11.49 11.87 22.78
N LEU A 83 10.22 12.15 22.47
CA LEU A 83 9.49 13.31 23.00
C LEU A 83 9.28 13.21 24.51
N GLU A 84 8.88 12.04 25.02
CA GLU A 84 8.77 11.80 26.46
C GLU A 84 10.12 11.95 27.17
N ALA A 85 11.21 11.44 26.58
CA ALA A 85 12.57 11.58 27.11
C ALA A 85 13.03 13.06 27.15
N CYS A 86 12.54 13.89 26.23
CA CYS A 86 12.74 15.34 26.23
C CYS A 86 11.84 16.11 27.21
N GLY A 87 10.97 15.41 27.96
CA GLY A 87 10.05 16.01 28.92
C GLY A 87 8.74 16.53 28.30
N VAL A 88 8.45 16.21 27.04
CA VAL A 88 7.17 16.54 26.41
C VAL A 88 6.11 15.53 26.86
N THR A 89 4.99 16.01 27.40
CA THR A 89 3.86 15.16 27.78
C THR A 89 2.94 14.97 26.59
N LEU A 90 2.79 13.72 26.14
CA LEU A 90 1.90 13.37 25.03
C LEU A 90 0.48 13.09 25.53
N PRO A 91 -0.57 13.38 24.72
CA PRO A 91 -1.94 12.99 25.02
C PRO A 91 -2.03 11.47 25.21
N ARG A 92 -2.79 11.05 26.22
CA ARG A 92 -3.07 9.64 26.53
C ARG A 92 -4.57 9.43 26.34
N ASP A 93 -4.97 9.18 25.09
CA ASP A 93 -6.32 8.71 24.78
C ASP A 93 -6.37 7.17 24.87
#